data_AF-A0A822IH76-F1
#
_entry.id   AF-A0A822IH76-F1
#
_cell.length_a   1.000
_cell.length_b   1.000
_cell.length_c   1.000
_cell.angle_alpha   90.00
_cell.angle_beta   90.00
_cell.angle_gamma   90.00
#
_symmetry.space_group_name_H-M   'P 1'
#
loop_
_entity.id
_entity.type
_entity.pdbx_description
1 polymer ?
#
loop_
_entity_poly.entity_id
_entity_poly.type
_entity_poly.pdbx_seq_one_letter_code
_entity_poly.pdbx_strand_id
1 'polypeptide(L)'
;MRDGVRDRVNIPIDSKLKKLFEDLQQIHGISWTEVLEKGVRNELIEKDPVKILEYEIKIEDEKQDERRQALIRAKANISVLGPTSKVDPELEKKREENFQKDSSWLPRQIINGDVNWSRIFFFYQFESKKEALAWFRPRIAIYLQQQKR
;
A
#
# COMPACT_ATOMS: atom_id res chain seq x y z
N MET A 1 -6.83 -1.66 13.83
CA MET A 1 -5.73 -2.54 14.27
C MET A 1 -6.28 -3.34 15.43
N ARG A 2 -6.55 -4.64 15.25
CA ARG A 2 -6.83 -5.52 16.38
C ARG A 2 -5.48 -6.09 16.79
N ASP A 3 -5.02 -5.73 17.98
CA ASP A 3 -3.92 -6.43 18.62
C ASP A 3 -4.22 -7.93 18.60
N GLY A 4 -3.22 -8.74 18.22
CA GLY A 4 -3.35 -10.17 18.00
C GLY A 4 -4.07 -10.83 19.18
N VAL A 5 -5.21 -11.46 18.90
CA VAL A 5 -5.94 -12.27 19.87
C VAL A 5 -5.00 -13.40 20.27
N ARG A 6 -4.35 -13.26 21.44
CA ARG A 6 -3.58 -14.33 22.05
C ARG A 6 -4.57 -15.24 22.76
N ASP A 7 -4.74 -16.45 22.25
CA ASP A 7 -5.51 -17.46 22.95
C ASP A 7 -4.83 -17.76 24.29
N ARG A 8 -5.59 -17.61 25.38
CA ARG A 8 -5.07 -17.86 26.73
C ARG A 8 -5.16 -19.34 27.03
N VAL A 9 -4.01 -19.98 27.23
CA VAL A 9 -3.92 -21.35 27.71
C VAL A 9 -3.58 -21.34 29.20
N ASN A 10 -4.42 -21.97 30.02
CA ASN A 10 -4.17 -22.14 31.45
C ASN A 10 -3.53 -23.51 31.70
N ILE A 11 -2.30 -23.52 32.20
CA ILE A 11 -1.55 -24.75 32.49
C ILE A 11 -1.27 -24.80 33.99
N PRO A 12 -1.66 -25.87 34.70
CA PRO A 12 -1.27 -26.08 36.09
C PRO A 12 0.22 -26.41 36.16
N ILE A 13 0.95 -25.75 37.05
CA ILE A 13 2.39 -25.96 37.25
C ILE A 13 2.69 -26.08 38.74
N ASP A 14 3.73 -26.85 39.08
CA ASP A 14 4.24 -26.96 40.45
C ASP A 14 4.58 -25.57 41.02
N SER A 15 3.97 -25.26 42.16
CA SER A 15 4.09 -23.98 42.83
C SER A 15 5.50 -23.68 43.32
N LYS A 16 6.31 -24.70 43.65
CA LYS A 16 7.70 -24.53 44.07
C LYS A 16 8.58 -24.09 42.92
N LEU A 17 8.38 -24.71 41.75
CA LEU A 17 9.10 -24.40 40.51
C LEU A 17 8.78 -22.99 40.02
N LYS A 18 7.49 -22.64 40.04
CA LYS A 18 7.04 -21.28 39.70
C LYS A 18 7.70 -20.24 40.60
N LYS A 19 7.66 -20.45 41.92
CA LYS A 19 8.24 -19.52 42.89
C LYS A 19 9.75 -19.36 42.71
N LEU A 20 10.47 -20.46 42.54
CA LEU A 20 11.92 -20.46 42.29
C LEU A 20 12.28 -19.62 41.05
N PHE A 21 11.50 -19.73 39.99
CA PHE A 21 11.73 -18.96 38.77
C PHE A 21 11.41 -17.47 38.95
N GLU A 22 10.28 -17.13 39.58
CA GLU A 22 9.90 -15.74 39.87
C GLU A 22 10.96 -15.06 40.77
N ASP A 23 11.50 -15.79 41.75
CA ASP A 23 12.57 -15.29 42.63
C ASP A 23 13.88 -15.02 41.85
N LEU A 24 14.15 -15.77 40.77
CA LEU A 24 15.34 -15.61 39.93
C LEU A 24 15.13 -14.66 38.73
N GLN A 25 13.92 -14.11 38.57
CA GLN A 25 13.57 -13.23 37.44
C GLN A 25 14.49 -12.01 37.33
N GLN A 26 14.97 -11.48 38.46
CA GLN A 26 15.90 -10.35 38.51
C GLN A 26 17.26 -10.66 37.85
N ILE A 27 17.63 -11.94 37.73
CA ILE A 27 18.92 -12.36 37.18
C ILE A 27 18.84 -12.53 35.66
N HIS A 28 17.77 -13.17 35.14
CA HIS A 28 17.64 -13.47 33.71
C HIS A 28 16.77 -12.47 32.94
N GLY A 29 15.93 -11.68 33.62
CA GLY A 29 15.09 -10.64 33.01
C GLY A 29 13.97 -11.15 32.10
N ILE A 30 13.70 -12.45 32.11
CA ILE A 30 12.73 -13.13 31.22
C ILE A 30 11.48 -13.48 32.02
N SER A 31 10.30 -13.28 31.44
CA SER A 31 9.04 -13.64 32.09
C SER A 31 8.76 -15.16 32.03
N TRP A 32 7.98 -15.65 33.00
CA TRP A 32 7.55 -17.06 33.02
C TRP A 32 6.82 -17.47 31.74
N THR A 33 5.96 -16.60 31.23
CA THR A 33 5.23 -16.81 29.99
C THR A 33 6.17 -17.01 28.81
N GLU A 34 7.20 -16.19 28.66
CA GLU A 34 8.17 -16.31 27.56
C GLU A 34 8.97 -17.62 27.61
N VAL A 35 9.33 -18.09 28.82
CA VAL A 35 10.03 -19.37 28.97
C VAL A 35 9.13 -20.54 28.61
N LEU A 36 7.87 -20.53 29.06
CA LEU A 36 6.91 -21.56 28.71
C LEU A 36 6.61 -21.58 27.20
N GLU A 37 6.38 -20.42 26.59
CA GLU A 37 6.14 -20.32 25.15
C GLU A 37 7.34 -20.87 24.36
N LYS A 38 8.58 -20.50 24.75
CA LYS A 38 9.79 -21.04 24.13
C LYS A 38 9.96 -22.54 24.37
N GLY A 39 9.72 -23.02 25.59
CA GLY A 39 9.85 -24.42 25.94
C GLY A 39 8.88 -25.30 25.15
N VAL A 40 7.61 -24.91 25.10
CA VAL A 40 6.59 -25.60 24.30
C VAL A 40 6.97 -25.60 22.82
N ARG A 41 7.41 -24.46 22.28
CA ARG A 41 7.82 -24.38 20.88
C ARG A 41 9.02 -25.28 20.57
N ASN A 42 10.05 -25.27 21.41
CA ASN A 42 11.24 -26.09 21.22
C ASN A 42 10.90 -27.58 21.30
N GLU A 43 10.11 -28.00 22.29
CA GLU A 43 9.67 -29.40 22.42
C GLU A 43 8.89 -29.85 21.18
N LEU A 44 7.99 -29.01 20.66
CA LEU A 44 7.23 -29.31 19.45
C LEU A 44 8.13 -29.40 18.21
N ILE A 45 9.12 -28.52 18.08
CA ILE A 45 10.11 -28.56 16.98
C ILE A 45 10.95 -29.82 17.06
N GLU A 46 11.38 -30.25 18.25
CA GLU A 46 12.17 -31.46 18.43
C GLU A 46 11.37 -32.73 18.10
N LYS A 47 10.08 -32.77 18.45
CA LYS A 47 9.22 -33.93 18.19
C LYS A 47 8.78 -34.04 16.73
N ASP A 48 8.40 -32.92 16.11
CA ASP A 48 7.87 -32.91 14.75
C ASP A 48 8.13 -31.56 14.06
N PRO A 49 9.34 -31.35 13.51
CA PRO A 49 9.71 -30.09 12.88
C PRO A 49 8.93 -29.83 11.59
N VAL A 50 8.52 -30.89 10.88
CA VAL A 50 7.81 -30.78 9.59
C VAL A 50 6.42 -30.19 9.83
N LYS A 51 5.68 -30.74 10.79
CA LYS A 51 4.33 -30.27 11.10
C LYS A 51 4.29 -28.85 11.66
N ILE A 52 5.35 -28.44 12.38
CA ILE A 52 5.49 -27.05 12.83
C ILE A 52 5.71 -26.11 11.65
N LEU A 53 6.57 -26.47 10.69
CA LEU A 53 6.74 -25.69 9.46
C LEU A 53 5.45 -25.61 8.64
N GLU A 54 4.73 -26.72 8.48
CA GLU A 54 3.41 -26.72 7.82
C GLU A 54 2.42 -25.77 8.50
N TYR A 55 2.41 -25.76 9.83
CA TYR A 55 1.55 -24.87 10.61
C TYR A 55 1.96 -23.39 10.48
N GLU A 56 3.26 -23.10 10.48
CA GLU A 56 3.78 -21.74 10.27
C GLU A 56 3.45 -21.20 8.87
N ILE A 57 3.59 -22.04 7.83
CA ILE A 57 3.19 -21.71 6.46
C ILE A 57 1.70 -21.36 6.43
N LYS A 58 0.86 -22.20 7.04
CA LYS A 58 -0.58 -21.98 7.07
C LYS A 58 -0.95 -20.65 7.74
N ILE A 59 -0.33 -20.31 8.87
CA ILE A 59 -0.56 -19.02 9.55
C ILE A 59 -0.16 -17.85 8.65
N GLU A 60 0.97 -17.95 7.96
CA GLU A 60 1.43 -16.87 7.09
C GLU A 60 0.52 -16.70 5.87
N ASP A 61 0.02 -17.79 5.30
CA ASP A 61 -0.97 -17.76 4.22
C ASP A 61 -2.28 -17.09 4.66
N GLU A 62 -2.78 -17.42 5.86
CA GLU A 62 -3.96 -16.76 6.44
C GLU A 62 -3.74 -15.25 6.62
N LYS A 63 -2.56 -14.83 7.12
CA LYS A 63 -2.20 -13.41 7.23
C LYS A 63 -2.09 -12.73 5.87
N GLN A 64 -1.56 -13.42 4.86
CA GLN A 64 -1.51 -12.89 3.50
C GLN A 64 -2.90 -12.66 2.94
N ASP A 65 -3.83 -13.59 3.16
CA ASP A 65 -5.20 -13.44 2.71
C ASP A 65 -5.93 -12.30 3.45
N GLU A 66 -5.71 -12.12 4.76
CA GLU A 66 -6.19 -10.93 5.49
C GLU A 66 -5.64 -9.62 4.89
N ARG A 67 -4.34 -9.58 4.58
CA ARG A 67 -3.70 -8.41 3.93
C ARG A 67 -4.29 -8.16 2.54
N ARG A 68 -4.54 -9.20 1.76
CA ARG A 68 -5.20 -9.09 0.44
C ARG A 68 -6.60 -8.54 0.58
N GLN A 69 -7.39 -9.04 1.53
CA GLN A 69 -8.72 -8.50 1.81
C GLN A 69 -8.67 -7.04 2.25
N ALA A 70 -7.71 -6.67 3.11
CA ALA A 70 -7.51 -5.28 3.52
C ALA A 70 -7.15 -4.38 2.32
N LEU A 71 -6.30 -4.86 1.41
CA LEU A 71 -5.95 -4.15 0.17
C LEU A 71 -7.15 -3.97 -0.75
N ILE A 72 -7.98 -5.00 -0.93
CA ILE A 72 -9.21 -4.93 -1.72
C ILE A 72 -10.16 -3.89 -1.13
N ARG A 73 -10.35 -3.89 0.20
CA ARG A 73 -11.19 -2.89 0.89
C ARG A 73 -10.62 -1.48 0.73
N ALA A 74 -9.30 -1.30 0.83
CA ALA A 74 -8.65 -0.01 0.62
C ALA A 74 -8.84 0.49 -0.83
N LYS A 75 -8.66 -0.39 -1.83
CA LYS A 75 -8.91 -0.07 -3.24
C LYS A 75 -10.38 0.28 -3.51
N ALA A 76 -11.31 -0.47 -2.92
CA ALA A 76 -12.74 -0.18 -3.01
C ALA A 76 -13.07 1.19 -2.39
N ASN A 77 -12.48 1.52 -1.24
CA ASN A 77 -12.67 2.83 -0.60
C ASN A 77 -12.06 3.98 -1.42
N ILE A 78 -10.92 3.76 -2.10
CA ILE A 78 -10.35 4.72 -3.07
C ILE A 78 -11.28 4.89 -4.28
N SER A 79 -12.02 3.86 -4.70
CA SER A 79 -12.98 4.00 -5.80
C SER A 79 -14.30 4.69 -5.40
N VAL A 80 -14.65 4.71 -4.12
CA VAL A 80 -15.87 5.34 -3.58
C VAL A 80 -15.63 6.80 -3.18
N LEU A 81 -14.42 7.15 -2.76
CA LEU A 81 -13.96 8.53 -2.72
C LEU A 81 -13.62 8.95 -4.16
N GLY A 82 -14.60 9.50 -4.89
CA GLY A 82 -14.40 9.99 -6.26
C GLY A 82 -13.10 10.79 -6.43
N PRO A 83 -12.54 10.87 -7.67
CA PRO A 83 -11.14 11.18 -7.91
C PRO A 83 -10.70 12.36 -7.06
N THR A 84 -9.94 12.09 -6.00
CA THR A 84 -9.30 13.14 -5.23
C THR A 84 -8.29 13.78 -6.18
N SER A 85 -8.72 14.83 -6.87
CA SER A 85 -7.94 15.63 -7.80
C SER A 85 -6.88 16.43 -7.03
N LYS A 86 -6.00 15.75 -6.32
CA LYS A 86 -4.65 16.27 -6.15
C LYS A 86 -3.89 15.73 -7.34
N VAL A 87 -3.95 16.48 -8.45
CA VAL A 87 -3.00 16.31 -9.53
C VAL A 87 -1.62 16.37 -8.88
N ASP A 88 -0.87 15.29 -9.00
CA ASP A 88 0.48 15.21 -8.47
C ASP A 88 1.28 16.44 -8.97
N PRO A 89 1.84 17.28 -8.08
CA PRO A 89 2.58 18.47 -8.47
C PRO A 89 3.73 18.18 -9.45
N GLU A 90 4.34 16.99 -9.35
CA GLU A 90 5.38 16.57 -10.28
C GLU A 90 4.81 16.24 -11.67
N LEU A 91 3.62 15.61 -11.70
CA LEU A 91 2.92 15.31 -12.95
C LEU A 91 2.48 16.59 -13.66
N GLU A 92 1.93 17.56 -12.92
CA GLU A 92 1.52 18.84 -13.50
C GLU A 92 2.72 19.61 -14.08
N LYS A 93 3.84 19.61 -13.35
CA LYS A 93 5.09 20.21 -13.84
C LYS A 93 5.57 19.55 -15.13
N LYS A 94 5.58 18.22 -15.19
CA LYS A 94 5.97 17.46 -16.39
C LYS A 94 5.04 17.71 -17.58
N ARG A 95 3.73 17.79 -17.33
CA ARG A 95 2.73 18.12 -18.36
C ARG A 95 2.99 19.53 -18.92
N GLU A 96 3.30 20.49 -18.06
CA GLU A 96 3.63 21.87 -18.48
C GLU A 96 4.92 21.92 -19.30
N GLU A 97 5.99 21.24 -18.85
CA GLU A 97 7.27 21.16 -19.60
C GLU A 97 7.09 20.54 -20.99
N ASN A 98 6.28 19.49 -21.10
CA ASN A 98 5.97 18.87 -22.38
C ASN A 98 5.12 19.80 -23.26
N PHE A 99 4.13 20.48 -22.69
CA PHE A 99 3.30 21.43 -23.43
C PHE A 99 4.12 22.62 -23.96
N GLN A 100 5.10 23.11 -23.21
CA GLN A 100 6.00 24.17 -23.67
C GLN A 100 6.83 23.73 -24.89
N LYS A 101 7.36 22.49 -24.87
CA LYS A 101 8.10 21.91 -26.01
C LYS A 101 7.24 21.78 -27.25
N ASP A 102 5.98 21.42 -27.07
CA ASP A 102 5.03 21.16 -28.16
C ASP A 102 4.12 22.36 -28.50
N SER A 103 4.33 23.50 -27.83
CA SER A 103 3.46 24.69 -27.88
C SER A 103 3.29 25.29 -29.28
N SER A 104 4.24 25.04 -30.19
CA SER A 104 4.21 25.54 -31.57
C SER A 104 3.20 24.80 -32.46
N TRP A 105 2.96 23.51 -32.22
CA TRP A 105 2.17 22.65 -33.12
C TRP A 105 0.93 22.04 -32.46
N LEU A 106 1.03 21.67 -31.18
CA LEU A 106 -0.01 20.93 -30.47
C LEU A 106 -1.32 21.71 -30.29
N PRO A 107 -1.33 23.02 -29.93
CA PRO A 107 -2.56 23.80 -29.85
C PRO A 107 -3.35 23.81 -31.17
N ARG A 108 -2.65 23.94 -32.30
CA ARG A 108 -3.26 23.98 -33.64
C ARG A 108 -3.89 22.64 -34.00
N GLN A 109 -3.20 21.53 -33.71
CA GLN A 109 -3.77 20.19 -33.92
C GLN A 109 -5.00 19.95 -33.05
N ILE A 110 -4.98 20.33 -31.77
CA ILE A 110 -6.13 20.18 -30.86
C ILE A 110 -7.34 20.97 -31.37
N ILE A 111 -7.14 22.20 -31.85
CA ILE A 111 -8.21 23.02 -32.43
C ILE A 111 -8.77 22.38 -33.71
N ASN A 112 -7.88 21.89 -34.59
CA ASN A 112 -8.27 21.30 -35.86
C ASN A 112 -8.83 19.87 -35.72
N GLY A 113 -8.75 19.27 -34.53
CA GLY A 113 -9.22 17.91 -34.26
C GLY A 113 -8.31 16.79 -34.76
N ASP A 114 -7.19 17.12 -35.40
CA ASP A 114 -6.22 16.19 -35.99
C ASP A 114 -5.13 15.80 -34.98
N VAL A 115 -5.57 15.26 -33.84
CA VAL A 115 -4.69 14.86 -32.73
C VAL A 115 -4.69 13.35 -32.56
N ASN A 116 -3.49 12.78 -32.49
CA ASN A 116 -3.32 11.41 -32.03
C ASN A 116 -3.53 11.34 -30.50
N TRP A 117 -4.79 11.16 -30.09
CA TRP A 117 -5.19 11.12 -28.68
C TRP A 117 -4.50 10.01 -27.88
N SER A 118 -4.25 8.86 -28.50
CA SER A 118 -3.52 7.75 -27.85
C SER A 118 -2.10 8.17 -27.47
N ARG A 119 -1.41 8.91 -28.35
CA ARG A 119 -0.10 9.48 -28.07
C ARG A 119 -0.18 10.53 -26.97
N ILE A 120 -1.16 11.42 -27.01
CA ILE A 120 -1.35 12.45 -25.99
C ILE A 120 -1.63 11.84 -24.60
N PHE A 121 -2.44 10.80 -24.51
CA PHE A 121 -2.70 10.11 -23.24
C PHE A 121 -1.43 9.49 -22.67
N PHE A 122 -0.59 8.91 -23.53
CA PHE A 122 0.69 8.35 -23.09
C PHE A 122 1.68 9.42 -22.62
N PHE A 123 1.90 10.48 -23.41
CA PHE A 123 2.92 11.50 -23.11
C PHE A 123 2.56 12.41 -21.93
N TYR A 124 1.28 12.71 -21.76
CA TYR A 124 0.78 13.59 -20.69
C TYR A 124 0.12 12.80 -19.55
N GLN A 125 0.06 11.48 -19.66
CA GLN A 125 -0.55 10.58 -18.66
C GLN A 125 -1.99 11.00 -18.30
N PHE A 126 -2.83 11.22 -19.31
CA PHE A 126 -4.26 11.46 -19.10
C PHE A 126 -5.02 10.13 -19.09
N GLU A 127 -5.98 9.98 -18.19
CA GLU A 127 -6.84 8.80 -18.10
C GLU A 127 -7.97 8.82 -19.15
N SER A 128 -8.33 10.02 -19.63
CA SER A 128 -9.40 10.17 -20.61
C SER A 128 -9.25 11.39 -21.51
N LYS A 129 -9.96 11.36 -22.65
CA LYS A 129 -10.10 12.51 -23.56
C LYS A 129 -10.69 13.74 -22.86
N LYS A 130 -11.64 13.50 -21.95
CA LYS A 130 -12.33 14.57 -21.21
C LYS A 130 -11.36 15.29 -20.27
N GLU A 131 -10.51 14.55 -19.57
CA GLU A 131 -9.46 15.11 -18.71
C GLU A 131 -8.44 15.90 -19.53
N ALA A 132 -7.92 15.32 -20.62
CA ALA A 132 -6.97 15.96 -21.50
C ALA A 132 -7.50 17.31 -22.04
N LEU A 133 -8.74 17.33 -22.54
CA LEU A 133 -9.36 18.54 -23.05
C LEU A 133 -9.57 19.61 -21.96
N ALA A 134 -9.96 19.20 -20.75
CA ALA A 134 -10.11 20.13 -19.63
C ALA A 134 -8.77 20.80 -19.28
N TRP A 135 -7.66 20.04 -19.36
CA TRP A 135 -6.32 20.53 -19.09
C TRP A 135 -5.77 21.45 -20.19
N PHE A 136 -5.98 21.11 -21.48
CA PHE A 136 -5.49 21.90 -22.61
C PHE A 136 -6.28 23.18 -22.88
N ARG A 137 -7.60 23.19 -22.65
CA ARG A 137 -8.49 24.34 -22.94
C ARG A 137 -7.97 25.69 -22.42
N PRO A 138 -7.62 25.87 -21.14
CA PRO A 138 -7.14 27.16 -20.65
C PRO A 138 -5.81 27.56 -21.30
N ARG A 139 -4.94 26.59 -21.61
CA ARG A 139 -3.61 26.82 -22.21
C ARG A 139 -3.70 27.21 -23.68
N ILE A 140 -4.61 26.59 -24.42
CA ILE A 140 -4.91 26.96 -25.80
C ILE A 140 -5.50 28.37 -25.87
N ALA A 141 -6.36 28.74 -24.91
CA ALA A 141 -6.91 30.11 -24.84
C ALA A 141 -5.79 31.16 -24.67
N ILE A 142 -4.81 30.90 -23.81
CA ILE A 142 -3.62 31.76 -23.63
C ILE A 142 -2.80 31.83 -24.92
N TYR A 143 -2.52 30.69 -25.55
CA TYR A 143 -1.80 30.62 -26.83
C TYR A 143 -2.49 31.47 -27.91
N LEU A 144 -3.81 31.39 -28.05
CA LEU A 144 -4.56 32.17 -29.03
C LEU A 144 -4.53 33.68 -28.75
N GLN A 145 -4.47 34.09 -27.48
CA GLN A 145 -4.29 35.50 -27.13
C GLN A 145 -2.90 36.02 -27.50
N GLN A 146 -1.86 35.18 -27.38
CA GLN A 146 -0.49 35.53 -27.76
C GLN A 146 -0.32 35.66 -29.28
N GLN A 147 -1.08 34.90 -30.08
CA GLN A 147 -1.03 34.95 -31.55
C GLN A 147 -1.77 36.16 -32.17
N LYS A 148 -2.57 36.88 -31.37
CA LYS A 148 -3.32 38.09 -31.82
C LYS A 148 -2.57 39.40 -31.55
N ARG A 149 -1.39 39.33 -30.96
CA ARG A 149 -0.46 40.46 -30.76
C ARG A 149 0.62 40.42 -31.83
#